data_AF-A0AAV9C5X0-F1
#
_entry.id   AF-A0AAV9C5X0-F1
#
_cell.length_a   1.000
_cell.length_b   1.000
_cell.length_c   1.000
_cell.angle_alpha   90.00
_cell.angle_beta   90.00
_cell.angle_gamma   90.00
#
_symmetry.space_group_name_H-M   'P 1'
#
loop_
_entity.id
_entity.type
_entity.pdbx_description
1 polymer ?
#
loop_
_entity_poly.entity_id
_entity_poly.type
_entity_poly.pdbx_seq_one_letter_code
_entity_poly.pdbx_strand_id
1 'polypeptide(L)'
;MSKCRVCFCFRRSFRQAKEEAPAAVRDLFERSSENGAMGAEQLKRFLVEVQGEEEGATTKVEAQAIIDSVLRDSKHQIRFPKKGRGSLRLDGFFRYLFGEANPPISSSLGVHHNMTAPLPHYFIYTSHNTYMTRNQLNSDCSDVQIIEALREVYE
;
A
#
# COMPACT_ATOMS: atom_id res chain seq x y z
N MET A 1 -18.44 15.51 7.77
CA MET A 1 -18.87 16.79 7.13
C MET A 1 -18.13 17.92 7.80
N SER A 2 -17.04 18.37 7.21
CA SER A 2 -16.27 19.50 7.75
C SER A 2 -16.98 20.80 7.34
N LYS A 3 -17.30 21.67 8.32
CA LYS A 3 -17.97 22.96 8.09
C LYS A 3 -16.95 24.07 8.31
N CYS A 4 -16.52 24.74 7.23
CA CYS A 4 -15.77 25.99 7.33
C CYS A 4 -16.74 27.18 7.30
N ARG A 5 -16.53 28.18 8.17
CA ARG A 5 -17.24 29.47 8.10
C ARG A 5 -16.52 30.36 7.09
N VAL A 6 -17.22 30.81 6.05
CA VAL A 6 -16.71 31.83 5.12
C VAL A 6 -17.70 32.99 5.15
N CYS A 7 -17.28 34.08 5.78
CA CYS A 7 -18.07 35.29 6.04
C CYS A 7 -19.33 35.08 6.91
N PHE A 8 -19.65 36.06 7.76
CA PHE A 8 -20.38 35.96 9.02
C PHE A 8 -21.81 35.36 9.00
N CYS A 9 -22.38 35.00 7.85
CA CYS A 9 -23.74 34.43 7.73
C CYS A 9 -23.86 33.19 6.83
N PHE A 10 -22.81 32.74 6.14
CA PHE A 10 -22.91 31.62 5.19
C PHE A 10 -22.13 30.39 5.65
N ARG A 11 -22.86 29.30 5.97
CA ARG A 11 -22.27 27.98 6.18
C ARG A 11 -22.23 27.23 4.86
N ARG A 12 -21.06 27.16 4.23
CA ARG A 12 -20.85 26.29 3.06
C ARG A 12 -20.56 24.88 3.55
N SER A 13 -21.35 23.90 3.13
CA SER A 13 -21.06 22.49 3.39
C SER A 13 -20.24 21.95 2.23
N PHE A 14 -19.01 21.50 2.51
CA PHE A 14 -18.25 20.70 1.56
C PHE A 14 -18.81 19.27 1.66
N ARG A 15 -19.51 18.84 0.60
CA ARG A 15 -19.69 17.41 0.37
C ARG A 15 -18.31 16.91 -0.03
N GLN A 16 -17.72 16.06 0.81
CA GLN A 16 -16.56 15.29 0.42
C GLN A 16 -17.01 14.49 -0.81
N ALA A 17 -16.39 14.75 -1.96
CA ALA A 17 -16.68 13.99 -3.17
C ALA A 17 -16.49 12.53 -2.80
N LYS A 18 -17.49 11.70 -3.07
CA LYS A 18 -17.31 10.25 -3.01
C LYS A 18 -16.23 9.97 -4.05
N GLU A 19 -15.08 9.46 -3.63
CA GLU A 19 -14.06 9.00 -4.56
C GLU A 19 -14.67 7.88 -5.39
N GLU A 20 -15.12 8.24 -6.59
CA GLU A 20 -15.52 7.27 -7.59
C GLU A 20 -14.25 6.72 -8.21
N ALA A 21 -14.17 5.40 -8.35
CA ALA A 21 -13.02 4.75 -8.98
C ALA A 21 -12.78 5.38 -10.38
N PRO A 22 -11.54 5.73 -10.75
CA PRO A 22 -11.21 6.22 -12.08
C PRO A 22 -11.64 5.23 -13.18
N ALA A 23 -11.91 5.72 -14.40
CA ALA A 23 -12.38 4.88 -15.51
C ALA A 23 -11.48 3.66 -15.75
N ALA A 24 -10.15 3.86 -15.77
CA ALA A 24 -9.18 2.79 -15.94
C ALA A 24 -9.30 1.66 -14.88
N VAL A 25 -9.69 2.00 -13.64
CA VAL A 25 -9.90 1.00 -12.58
C VAL A 25 -11.20 0.24 -12.80
N ARG A 26 -12.24 0.89 -13.33
CA ARG A 26 -13.51 0.22 -13.66
C ARG A 26 -13.29 -0.77 -14.80
N ASP A 27 -12.61 -0.35 -15.86
CA ASP A 27 -12.30 -1.20 -17.01
C ASP A 27 -11.44 -2.39 -16.58
N LEU A 28 -10.49 -2.16 -15.65
CA LEU A 28 -9.71 -3.23 -15.02
C LEU A 28 -10.57 -4.18 -14.18
N PHE A 29 -11.48 -3.65 -13.38
CA PHE A 29 -12.37 -4.51 -12.60
C PHE A 29 -13.28 -5.34 -13.51
N GLU A 30 -13.83 -4.77 -14.59
CA GLU A 30 -14.72 -5.46 -15.51
C GLU A 30 -14.02 -6.60 -16.26
N ARG A 31 -12.78 -6.40 -16.72
CA ARG A 31 -12.01 -7.48 -17.38
C ARG A 31 -11.62 -8.61 -16.42
N SER A 32 -11.48 -8.31 -15.13
CA SER A 32 -11.01 -9.27 -14.13
C SER A 32 -12.12 -9.84 -13.25
N SER A 33 -13.37 -9.42 -13.40
CA SER A 33 -14.52 -9.87 -12.59
C SER A 33 -15.59 -10.60 -13.42
N GLU A 34 -16.47 -11.33 -12.75
CA GLU A 34 -17.60 -12.02 -13.37
C GLU A 34 -18.90 -11.56 -12.71
N ASN A 35 -19.91 -11.18 -13.51
CA ASN A 35 -21.20 -10.68 -13.01
C ASN A 35 -21.07 -9.49 -12.04
N GLY A 36 -20.05 -8.64 -12.24
CA GLY A 36 -19.78 -7.48 -11.38
C GLY A 36 -19.27 -7.82 -9.99
N ALA A 37 -18.71 -9.03 -9.81
CA ALA A 37 -18.10 -9.48 -8.57
C ALA A 37 -16.78 -10.23 -8.85
N MET A 38 -15.77 -9.96 -8.04
CA MET A 38 -14.46 -10.62 -8.09
C MET A 38 -14.34 -11.57 -6.89
N GLY A 39 -14.51 -12.87 -7.13
CA GLY A 39 -14.30 -13.91 -6.12
C GLY A 39 -12.83 -14.30 -5.99
N ALA A 40 -12.54 -15.30 -5.14
CA ALA A 40 -11.16 -15.73 -4.88
C ALA A 40 -10.40 -16.20 -6.13
N GLU A 41 -11.06 -16.93 -7.05
CA GLU A 41 -10.43 -17.37 -8.30
C GLU A 41 -10.12 -16.20 -9.23
N GLN A 42 -11.05 -15.24 -9.35
CA GLN A 42 -10.87 -14.05 -10.15
C GLN A 42 -9.75 -13.16 -9.59
N LEU A 43 -9.68 -13.02 -8.26
CA LEU A 43 -8.60 -12.28 -7.60
C LEU A 43 -7.25 -12.97 -7.83
N LYS A 44 -7.17 -14.29 -7.65
CA LYS A 44 -5.95 -15.06 -7.93
C LYS A 44 -5.47 -14.86 -9.38
N ARG A 45 -6.39 -14.94 -10.34
CA ARG A 45 -6.08 -14.68 -11.75
C ARG A 45 -5.57 -13.24 -11.96
N PHE A 46 -6.22 -12.26 -11.34
CA PHE A 46 -5.80 -10.86 -11.39
C PHE A 46 -4.37 -10.65 -10.84
N LEU A 47 -4.03 -11.29 -9.72
CA LEU A 47 -2.70 -11.20 -9.12
C LEU A 47 -1.60 -11.71 -10.07
N VAL A 48 -1.85 -12.84 -10.72
CA VAL A 48 -0.88 -13.43 -11.67
C VAL A 48 -0.82 -12.63 -12.97
N GLU A 49 -1.97 -12.41 -13.64
CA GLU A 49 -2.00 -11.85 -14.99
C GLU A 49 -1.75 -10.34 -15.05
N VAL A 50 -2.17 -9.59 -14.01
CA VAL A 50 -2.09 -8.13 -14.01
C VAL A 50 -0.99 -7.62 -13.09
N GLN A 51 -0.84 -8.20 -11.89
CA GLN A 51 0.20 -7.76 -10.95
C GLN A 51 1.53 -8.51 -11.11
N GLY A 52 1.55 -9.59 -11.89
CA GLY A 52 2.78 -10.32 -12.20
C GLY A 52 3.29 -11.19 -11.05
N GLU A 53 2.42 -11.60 -10.12
CA GLU A 53 2.79 -12.62 -9.14
C GLU A 53 3.16 -13.94 -9.81
N GLU A 54 4.12 -14.67 -9.23
CA GLU A 54 4.49 -15.99 -9.73
C GLU A 54 3.30 -16.96 -9.69
N GLU A 55 3.23 -17.84 -10.69
CA GLU A 55 2.15 -18.83 -10.75
C GLU A 55 2.23 -19.77 -9.54
N GLY A 56 1.18 -19.75 -8.72
CA GLY A 56 1.11 -20.54 -7.49
C GLY A 56 1.61 -19.84 -6.22
N ALA A 57 2.09 -18.58 -6.31
CA ALA A 57 2.43 -17.77 -5.15
C ALA A 57 1.25 -17.56 -4.20
N THR A 58 0.05 -17.37 -4.76
CA THR A 58 -1.19 -17.17 -4.01
C THR A 58 -2.15 -18.33 -4.22
N THR A 59 -2.52 -19.01 -3.14
CA THR A 59 -3.56 -20.05 -3.13
C THR A 59 -4.97 -19.43 -3.13
N LYS A 60 -5.98 -20.22 -3.50
CA LYS A 60 -7.39 -19.78 -3.42
C LYS A 60 -7.79 -19.37 -2.00
N VAL A 61 -7.27 -20.05 -0.98
CA VAL A 61 -7.57 -19.79 0.43
C VAL A 61 -6.98 -18.45 0.86
N GLU A 62 -5.75 -18.15 0.45
CA GLU A 62 -5.10 -16.86 0.70
C GLU A 62 -5.81 -15.72 -0.04
N ALA A 63 -6.17 -15.92 -1.32
CA ALA A 63 -6.98 -14.96 -2.06
C ALA A 63 -8.31 -14.68 -1.35
N GLN A 64 -8.97 -15.71 -0.81
CA GLN A 64 -10.19 -15.52 -0.02
C GLN A 64 -9.93 -14.75 1.28
N ALA A 65 -8.79 -14.98 1.94
CA ALA A 65 -8.39 -14.26 3.14
C ALA A 65 -8.14 -12.76 2.87
N ILE A 66 -7.56 -12.42 1.71
CA ILE A 66 -7.40 -11.05 1.22
C ILE A 66 -8.77 -10.38 1.00
N ILE A 67 -9.69 -11.06 0.33
CA ILE A 67 -11.06 -10.54 0.14
C ILE A 67 -11.70 -10.28 1.51
N ASP A 68 -11.57 -11.22 2.44
CA ASP A 68 -12.16 -11.10 3.76
C ASP A 68 -11.51 -9.99 4.61
N SER A 69 -10.21 -9.71 4.45
CA SER A 69 -9.54 -8.60 5.14
C SER A 69 -10.06 -7.25 4.63
N VAL A 70 -10.11 -7.05 3.32
CA VAL A 70 -10.64 -5.83 2.69
C VAL A 70 -12.10 -5.58 3.10
N LEU A 71 -12.90 -6.65 3.16
CA LEU A 71 -14.29 -6.57 3.62
C LEU A 71 -14.42 -6.32 5.14
N ARG A 72 -13.44 -6.70 5.96
CA ARG A 72 -13.40 -6.36 7.41
C ARG A 72 -13.08 -4.89 7.62
N ASP A 73 -12.08 -4.36 6.92
CA ASP A 73 -11.68 -2.94 7.07
C ASP A 73 -12.81 -2.00 6.65
N SER A 74 -13.65 -2.45 5.71
CA SER A 74 -14.90 -1.79 5.31
C SER A 74 -15.90 -1.60 6.46
N LYS A 75 -15.89 -2.46 7.49
CA LYS A 75 -16.92 -2.49 8.56
C LYS A 75 -16.77 -1.36 9.57
N HIS A 76 -15.59 -0.74 9.66
CA HIS A 76 -15.41 0.47 10.47
C HIS A 76 -16.08 1.70 9.83
N GLN A 77 -16.41 1.64 8.54
CA GLN A 77 -17.30 2.60 7.88
C GLN A 77 -18.74 2.04 7.87
N ILE A 78 -19.48 2.39 8.92
CA ILE A 78 -20.94 2.20 9.06
C ILE A 78 -21.62 2.58 7.73
N ARG A 79 -22.11 1.63 6.91
CA ARG A 79 -23.26 1.78 5.96
C ARG A 79 -23.55 0.68 4.93
N PHE A 80 -22.90 -0.50 4.90
CA PHE A 80 -23.26 -1.50 3.88
C PHE A 80 -23.74 -2.84 4.47
N PRO A 81 -24.97 -3.27 4.16
CA PRO A 81 -25.51 -4.54 4.64
C PRO A 81 -24.75 -5.72 4.03
N LYS A 82 -24.80 -6.86 4.74
CA LYS A 82 -24.12 -8.15 4.55
C LYS A 82 -24.35 -8.88 3.20
N LYS A 83 -24.56 -8.17 2.08
CA LYS A 83 -24.76 -8.73 0.73
C LYS A 83 -23.43 -8.72 -0.03
N GLY A 84 -22.67 -9.81 0.08
CA GLY A 84 -21.39 -9.99 -0.64
C GLY A 84 -20.32 -10.76 0.14
N ARG A 85 -20.71 -11.74 0.97
CA ARG A 85 -19.71 -12.61 1.61
C ARG A 85 -18.98 -13.39 0.52
N GLY A 86 -17.67 -13.20 0.40
CA GLY A 86 -16.82 -14.00 -0.48
C GLY A 86 -16.37 -13.34 -1.79
N SER A 87 -16.78 -12.10 -2.08
CA SER A 87 -16.34 -11.42 -3.31
C SER A 87 -16.23 -9.90 -3.15
N LEU A 88 -15.32 -9.30 -3.93
CA LEU A 88 -15.14 -7.87 -4.04
C LEU A 88 -16.04 -7.31 -5.14
N ARG A 89 -16.72 -6.21 -4.83
CA ARG A 89 -17.33 -5.32 -5.83
C ARG A 89 -16.33 -4.22 -6.20
N LEU A 90 -16.66 -3.39 -7.20
CA LEU A 90 -15.79 -2.30 -7.65
C LEU A 90 -15.28 -1.42 -6.50
N ASP A 91 -16.11 -1.09 -5.53
CA ASP A 91 -15.72 -0.28 -4.36
C ASP A 91 -14.73 -1.03 -3.45
N GLY A 92 -14.90 -2.33 -3.28
CA GLY A 92 -13.98 -3.19 -2.53
C GLY A 92 -12.66 -3.38 -3.25
N PHE A 93 -12.70 -3.62 -4.56
CA PHE A 93 -11.51 -3.73 -5.40
C PHE A 93 -10.70 -2.43 -5.44
N PHE A 94 -11.38 -1.29 -5.60
CA PHE A 94 -10.69 0.01 -5.59
C PHE A 94 -10.00 0.27 -4.24
N ARG A 95 -10.62 -0.12 -3.13
CA ARG A 95 -9.99 -0.02 -1.80
C ARG A 95 -8.85 -1.02 -1.61
N TYR A 96 -8.99 -2.22 -2.16
CA TYR A 96 -7.92 -3.22 -2.15
C TYR A 96 -6.65 -2.68 -2.83
N LEU A 97 -6.76 -2.02 -3.99
CA LEU A 97 -5.60 -1.50 -4.74
C LEU A 97 -4.69 -0.57 -3.93
N PHE A 98 -5.26 0.18 -2.98
CA PHE A 98 -4.54 1.13 -2.12
C PHE A 98 -4.52 0.70 -0.64
N GLY A 99 -4.94 -0.53 -0.35
CA GLY A 99 -5.04 -1.04 1.00
C GLY A 99 -3.77 -1.77 1.42
N GLU A 100 -3.65 -2.01 2.73
CA GLU A 100 -2.55 -2.77 3.33
C GLU A 100 -2.43 -4.22 2.80
N ALA A 101 -3.50 -4.74 2.18
CA ALA A 101 -3.51 -6.05 1.56
C ALA A 101 -2.87 -6.07 0.15
N ASN A 102 -2.47 -4.91 -0.38
CA ASN A 102 -1.81 -4.76 -1.68
C ASN A 102 -0.66 -3.73 -1.61
N PRO A 103 0.34 -3.92 -0.73
CA PRO A 103 1.44 -2.98 -0.62
C PRO A 103 2.26 -2.98 -1.94
N PRO A 104 2.79 -1.83 -2.39
CA PRO A 104 3.58 -1.76 -3.62
C PRO A 104 4.91 -2.50 -3.52
N ILE A 105 5.40 -2.72 -2.30
CA ILE A 105 6.61 -3.49 -2.00
C ILE A 105 6.20 -4.58 -1.02
N SER A 106 6.56 -5.82 -1.29
CA SER A 106 6.26 -6.92 -0.39
C SER A 106 6.96 -6.72 0.96
N SER A 107 6.19 -6.66 2.04
CA SER A 107 6.71 -6.58 3.41
C SER A 107 7.39 -7.88 3.86
N SER A 108 7.26 -8.97 3.10
CA SER A 108 7.91 -10.25 3.40
C SER A 108 9.33 -10.36 2.84
N LEU A 109 9.76 -9.42 1.99
CA LEU A 109 11.14 -9.31 1.53
C LEU A 109 12.02 -8.78 2.67
N GLY A 110 12.30 -9.63 3.67
CA GLY A 110 13.43 -9.42 4.57
C GLY A 110 14.76 -9.47 3.80
N VAL A 111 15.86 -9.79 4.49
CA VAL A 111 17.13 -10.05 3.79
C VAL A 111 17.00 -11.31 2.92
N HIS A 112 16.91 -11.11 1.61
CA HIS A 112 16.65 -12.17 0.61
C HIS A 112 17.83 -12.37 -0.36
N HIS A 113 18.80 -11.46 -0.38
CA HIS A 113 20.03 -11.62 -1.16
C HIS A 113 20.94 -12.68 -0.53
N ASN A 114 21.77 -13.33 -1.35
CA ASN A 114 22.79 -14.26 -0.85
C ASN A 114 23.86 -13.49 -0.06
N MET A 115 23.87 -13.61 1.28
CA MET A 115 24.81 -12.93 2.17
C MET A 115 26.12 -13.72 2.44
N THR A 116 26.41 -14.76 1.66
CA THR A 116 27.61 -15.60 1.82
C THR A 116 28.74 -15.32 0.84
N ALA A 117 28.49 -14.48 -0.19
CA ALA A 117 29.52 -14.06 -1.14
C ALA A 117 30.56 -13.12 -0.49
N PRO A 118 31.76 -12.93 -1.07
CA PRO A 118 32.77 -12.00 -0.58
C PRO A 118 32.28 -10.53 -0.58
N LEU A 119 32.80 -9.70 0.34
CA LEU A 119 32.41 -8.28 0.50
C LEU A 119 32.37 -7.46 -0.80
N PRO A 120 33.30 -7.60 -1.77
CA PRO A 120 33.26 -6.81 -3.01
C PRO A 120 32.04 -7.07 -3.91
N HIS A 121 31.23 -8.09 -3.63
CA HIS A 121 30.04 -8.42 -4.42
C HIS A 121 28.81 -7.60 -4.02
N TYR A 122 28.90 -6.81 -2.94
CA TYR A 122 27.78 -6.03 -2.44
C TYR A 122 28.05 -4.54 -2.58
N PHE A 123 27.00 -3.79 -2.88
CA PHE A 123 26.98 -2.37 -2.59
C PHE A 123 26.85 -2.18 -1.08
N ILE A 124 27.75 -1.41 -0.49
CA ILE A 124 27.77 -1.11 0.94
C ILE A 124 27.20 0.30 1.13
N TYR A 125 26.22 0.45 2.00
CA TYR A 125 25.74 1.78 2.41
C TYR A 125 26.85 2.47 3.21
N THR A 126 27.41 3.54 2.65
CA THR A 126 28.51 4.30 3.26
C THR A 126 28.12 5.76 3.39
N SER A 127 28.41 6.36 4.54
CA SER A 127 28.35 7.81 4.73
C SER A 127 29.76 8.39 4.80
N HIS A 128 29.93 9.61 4.28
CA HIS A 128 31.19 10.34 4.30
C HIS A 128 31.07 11.51 5.27
N ASN A 129 32.07 11.71 6.13
CA ASN A 129 32.08 12.76 7.15
C ASN A 129 30.80 12.78 8.01
N THR A 130 30.36 11.61 8.44
CA THR A 130 29.08 11.40 9.15
C THR A 130 28.94 12.21 10.44
N TYR A 131 30.05 12.62 11.05
CA TYR A 131 30.04 13.49 12.23
C TYR A 131 29.61 14.93 11.91
N MET A 132 29.61 15.36 10.64
CA MET A 132 29.35 16.74 10.26
C MET A 132 27.85 17.04 10.26
N THR A 133 27.49 18.16 10.89
CA THR A 133 26.10 18.60 10.92
C THR A 133 25.69 19.31 9.63
N ARG A 134 26.61 20.03 8.98
CA ARG A 134 26.37 20.76 7.71
C ARG A 134 27.62 20.81 6.82
N ASN A 135 28.13 22.01 6.55
CA ASN A 135 29.14 22.28 5.52
C ASN A 135 30.56 21.88 5.96
N GLN A 136 31.42 21.60 4.99
CA GLN A 136 32.77 21.07 5.23
C GLN A 136 33.77 22.04 5.89
N LEU A 137 33.49 23.35 5.93
CA LEU A 137 34.47 24.36 6.32
C LEU A 137 34.32 24.86 7.75
N ASN A 138 33.09 25.04 8.21
CA ASN A 138 32.83 25.71 9.50
C ASN A 138 31.61 25.18 10.26
N SER A 139 31.06 24.01 9.90
CA SER A 139 29.96 23.42 10.67
C SER A 139 30.46 22.68 11.90
N ASP A 140 29.61 22.63 12.92
CA ASP A 140 29.83 21.81 14.11
C ASP A 140 29.81 20.32 13.78
N CYS A 141 30.42 19.54 14.68
CA CYS A 141 30.45 18.09 14.63
C CYS A 141 29.57 17.52 15.75
N SER A 142 28.89 16.41 15.51
CA SER A 142 28.05 15.74 16.50
C SER A 142 28.03 14.23 16.30
N ASP A 143 27.97 13.51 17.42
CA ASP A 143 27.69 12.09 17.51
C ASP A 143 26.24 11.74 17.14
N VAL A 144 25.30 12.69 17.29
CA VAL A 144 23.89 12.51 16.89
C VAL A 144 23.78 12.14 15.41
N GLN A 145 24.59 12.76 14.55
CA GLN A 145 24.60 12.47 13.11
C GLN A 145 25.06 11.05 12.81
N ILE A 146 25.96 10.49 13.63
CA ILE A 146 26.39 9.10 13.52
C ILE A 146 25.24 8.17 13.94
N ILE A 147 24.55 8.49 15.03
CA ILE A 147 23.40 7.71 15.52
C ILE A 147 22.29 7.69 14.46
N GLU A 148 21.97 8.83 13.85
CA GLU A 148 20.94 8.95 12.81
C GLU A 148 21.33 8.16 11.55
N ALA A 149 22.57 8.31 11.06
CA ALA A 149 23.05 7.57 9.90
C ALA A 149 23.05 6.04 10.10
N LEU A 150 23.28 5.58 11.34
CA LEU A 150 23.16 4.15 11.66
C LEU A 150 21.69 3.71 11.68
N ARG A 151 20.77 4.53 12.21
CA ARG A 151 19.34 4.20 12.27
C ARG A 151 18.70 4.08 10.90
N GLU A 152 19.08 4.92 9.93
CA GLU A 152 18.59 4.84 8.55
C GLU A 152 18.83 3.46 7.89
N VAL A 153 19.81 2.69 8.36
CA VAL A 153 20.11 1.34 7.84
C VAL A 153 19.21 0.27 8.46
N TYR A 154 18.62 0.54 9.63
CA TYR A 154 17.79 -0.41 10.37
C TYR A 154 16.28 -0.22 10.16
N GLU A 155 15.84 0.89 9.57
CA GLU A 155 14.44 1.21 9.24
C GLU A 155 14.10 0.89 7.79
#